data_AF-A0A355BAF3-F1
#
_entry.id   AF-A0A355BAF3-F1
#
_cell.length_a   1.000
_cell.length_b   1.000
_cell.length_c   1.000
_cell.angle_alpha   90.00
_cell.angle_beta   90.00
_cell.angle_gamma   90.00
#
_symmetry.space_group_name_H-M   'P 1'
#
loop_
_entity.id
_entity.type
_entity.pdbx_description
1 polymer ?
#
loop_
_entity_poly.entity_id
_entity_poly.type
_entity_poly.pdbx_seq_one_letter_code
_entity_poly.pdbx_strand_id
1 'polypeptide(L)' 'GVIFSVEKDVQNQNKTTIKINSKTGYPIASKVDEPTHESIRKEMDRGRLLFYVTFKGGTAYLDLDNLRTILGIEEAEF' A
#
# COMPACT_ATOMS: atom_id res chain seq x y z
N GLY A 1 10.47 20.30 5.91
CA GLY A 1 9.42 19.65 6.72
C GLY A 1 9.71 18.16 6.83
N VAL A 2 9.22 17.50 7.88
CA VAL A 2 9.40 16.05 8.06
C VAL A 2 8.60 15.30 6.99
N ILE A 3 9.28 14.49 6.16
CA ILE A 3 8.69 13.76 5.02
C ILE A 3 7.96 12.49 5.51
N PHE A 4 8.54 11.79 6.49
CA PHE A 4 7.91 10.69 7.19
C PHE A 4 8.42 10.57 8.63
N SER A 5 7.69 9.85 9.47
CA SER A 5 8.11 9.49 10.84
C SER A 5 7.75 8.03 11.15
N VAL A 6 8.54 7.41 12.02
CA VAL A 6 8.35 6.02 12.45
C VAL A 6 8.18 6.02 13.96
N GLU A 7 7.07 5.45 14.43
CA GLU A 7 6.73 5.38 15.85
C GLU A 7 6.23 3.99 16.24
N LYS A 8 6.41 3.64 17.51
CA LYS A 8 5.76 2.47 18.12
C LYS A 8 4.56 2.98 18.89
N ASP A 9 3.37 2.71 18.37
CA ASP A 9 2.13 3.20 18.94
C ASP A 9 1.48 2.13 19.82
N VAL A 10 1.34 2.47 21.11
CA VAL A 10 0.71 1.61 22.11
C VAL A 10 -0.77 1.38 21.81
N GLN A 11 -1.48 2.37 21.27
CA GLN A 11 -2.88 2.23 20.87
C GLN A 11 -3.02 1.32 19.64
N ASN A 12 -2.03 1.33 18.75
CA ASN A 12 -1.94 0.40 17.63
C ASN A 12 -1.22 -0.91 18.02
N GLN A 13 -1.43 -1.41 19.25
CA GLN A 13 -0.90 -2.70 19.73
C GLN A 13 0.63 -2.85 19.58
N ASN A 14 1.38 -1.77 19.78
CA ASN A 14 2.83 -1.70 19.60
C ASN A 14 3.31 -2.00 18.17
N LYS A 15 2.43 -1.92 17.16
CA LYS A 15 2.83 -2.04 15.76
C LYS A 15 3.66 -0.82 15.36
N THR A 16 4.69 -1.07 14.55
CA THR A 16 5.45 -0.02 13.88
C THR A 16 4.53 0.74 12.95
N THR A 17 4.35 2.02 13.20
CA THR A 17 3.51 2.91 12.38
C THR A 17 4.40 3.87 11.62
N ILE A 18 4.22 3.93 10.30
CA ILE A 18 4.93 4.85 9.41
C ILE A 18 3.92 5.93 9.01
N LYS A 19 4.16 7.17 9.43
CA LYS A 19 3.35 8.33 9.03
C LYS A 19 4.07 9.05 7.90
N ILE A 20 3.44 9.12 6.73
CA ILE A 20 3.95 9.79 5.54
C ILE A 20 3.14 11.05 5.30
N ASN A 21 3.80 12.18 5.03
CA ASN A 21 3.10 13.41 4.68
C ASN A 21 2.61 13.34 3.22
N SER A 22 1.31 13.14 3.03
CA SER A 22 0.70 13.04 1.70
C SER A 22 0.71 14.33 0.88
N LYS A 23 1.00 15.48 1.50
CA LYS A 23 1.18 16.76 0.79
C LYS A 23 2.56 16.86 0.13
N THR A 24 3.44 15.90 0.38
CA THR A 24 4.79 15.86 -0.16
C THR A 24 4.96 14.63 -1.06
N GLY A 25 5.57 14.81 -2.23
CA GLY A 25 5.80 13.75 -3.22
C GLY A 25 5.11 14.03 -4.56
N TYR A 26 5.40 13.19 -5.55
CA TYR A 26 4.83 13.24 -6.89
C TYR A 26 4.01 11.98 -7.15
N PRO A 27 2.76 12.07 -7.62
CA PRO A 27 1.93 10.91 -7.91
C PRO A 27 2.43 10.19 -9.16
N ILE A 28 2.93 8.96 -9.01
CA ILE A 28 3.47 8.13 -10.12
C ILE A 28 2.48 7.10 -10.68
N ALA A 29 1.33 6.89 -10.02
CA ALA A 29 0.25 6.04 -10.51
C ALA A 29 -1.08 6.65 -10.10
N SER A 30 -1.88 7.06 -11.08
CA SER A 30 -3.20 7.67 -10.86
C SER A 30 -4.35 6.67 -11.02
N LYS A 31 -4.10 5.56 -11.71
CA LYS A 31 -5.07 4.49 -11.93
C LYS A 31 -4.60 3.21 -11.23
N VAL A 32 -5.50 2.64 -10.42
CA VAL A 32 -5.31 1.34 -9.78
C VAL A 32 -6.57 0.52 -10.02
N ASP A 33 -6.39 -0.71 -10.48
CA ASP A 33 -7.44 -1.72 -10.44
C ASP A 33 -7.34 -2.41 -9.08
N GLU A 34 -8.41 -2.32 -8.29
CA GLU A 34 -8.47 -2.89 -6.95
C GLU A 34 -8.36 -4.42 -7.01
N PRO A 35 -7.63 -5.06 -6.07
CA PRO A 35 -7.56 -6.51 -6.01
C PRO A 35 -8.92 -7.10 -5.62
N THR A 36 -9.23 -8.28 -6.15
CA THR A 36 -10.43 -9.01 -5.77
C THR A 36 -10.30 -9.48 -4.33
N HIS A 37 -11.26 -9.10 -3.50
CA HIS A 37 -11.38 -9.58 -2.12
C HIS A 37 -11.99 -10.98 -2.08
N GLU A 38 -11.27 -11.93 -1.50
CA GLU A 38 -11.74 -13.27 -1.20
C GLU A 38 -11.67 -13.50 0.30
N SER A 39 -12.75 -13.99 0.91
CA SER A 39 -12.70 -14.35 2.33
C SER A 39 -13.46 -15.63 2.65
N ILE A 40 -12.92 -16.42 3.58
CA ILE A 40 -13.53 -17.64 4.09
C ILE A 40 -13.77 -17.46 5.59
N ARG A 41 -15.02 -17.62 6.01
CA ARG A 41 -15.40 -17.68 7.43
C ARG A 41 -15.29 -19.13 7.90
N LYS A 42 -14.63 -19.32 9.04
CA LYS A 42 -14.59 -20.58 9.78
C LYS A 42 -15.11 -20.35 11.19
N GLU A 43 -16.12 -21.12 11.58
CA GLU A 43 -16.60 -21.14 12.96
C GLU A 43 -15.69 -22.03 13.82
N MET A 44 -15.38 -21.55 15.01
CA MET A 44 -14.55 -22.23 16.00
C MET A 44 -15.39 -22.51 17.26
N ASP A 45 -14.80 -23.27 18.18
CA ASP A 45 -15.45 -23.56 19.46
C ASP A 45 -15.80 -22.28 20.24
N ARG A 46 -16.92 -22.34 20.98
CA ARG A 46 -17.52 -21.26 21.77
C ARG A 46 -17.98 -20.04 20.97
N GLY A 47 -18.47 -20.25 19.74
CA GLY A 47 -19.05 -19.19 18.90
C GLY A 47 -18.02 -18.19 18.35
N ARG A 48 -16.73 -18.51 18.43
CA ARG A 48 -15.67 -17.68 17.85
C ARG A 48 -15.65 -17.84 16.33
N LEU A 49 -15.43 -16.75 15.62
CA LEU A 49 -15.33 -16.75 14.16
C LEU A 49 -13.92 -16.36 13.72
N LEU A 50 -13.36 -17.14 12.80
CA LEU A 50 -12.10 -16.86 12.14
C LEU A 50 -12.37 -16.51 10.68
N PHE A 51 -11.81 -15.40 10.21
CA PHE A 51 -11.90 -14.98 8.82
C PHE A 51 -10.53 -15.06 8.18
N TYR A 52 -10.40 -15.88 7.14
CA TYR A 52 -9.26 -15.86 6.24
C TYR A 52 -9.56 -14.85 5.14
N VAL A 53 -8.81 -13.77 5.08
CA VAL A 53 -8.98 -12.72 4.06
C VAL A 53 -7.76 -12.73 3.16
N THR A 54 -8.01 -12.83 1.85
CA THR A 54 -6.99 -12.83 0.81
C THR A 54 -7.39 -11.82 -0.26
N PHE A 55 -6.43 -11.06 -0.74
CA PHE A 55 -6.61 -10.16 -1.88
C PHE A 55 -5.86 -10.76 -3.07
N LYS A 56 -6.54 -10.92 -4.21
CA LYS A 56 -5.95 -11.48 -5.43
C LYS A 56 -5.94 -10.47 -6.56
N GLY A 57 -4.81 -10.42 -7.27
CA GLY A 57 -4.60 -9.44 -8.34
C GLY A 57 -4.32 -8.06 -7.79
N GLY A 58 -4.85 -7.06 -8.47
CA GLY A 58 -4.54 -5.66 -8.23
C GLY A 58 -3.43 -5.18 -9.18
N THR A 59 -3.70 -4.11 -9.92
CA THR A 59 -2.77 -3.56 -10.90
C THR A 59 -2.68 -2.06 -10.74
N ALA A 60 -1.49 -1.55 -10.42
CA ALA A 60 -1.22 -0.12 -10.47
C ALA A 60 -0.63 0.24 -11.84
N TYR A 61 -1.21 1.24 -12.49
CA TYR A 61 -0.72 1.74 -13.77
C TYR A 61 0.20 2.94 -13.52
N LEU A 62 1.49 2.73 -13.79
CA LEU A 62 2.52 3.75 -13.61
C LEU A 62 2.53 4.72 -14.79
N ASP A 63 2.59 6.00 -14.47
CA ASP A 63 2.95 7.06 -15.42
C ASP A 63 4.47 6.98 -15.65
N LEU A 64 4.85 6.31 -16.74
CA LEU A 64 6.26 6.08 -17.08
C LEU A 64 7.00 7.37 -17.38
N ASP A 65 6.35 8.37 -17.98
CA ASP A 65 6.99 9.65 -18.32
C ASP A 65 7.29 10.46 -17.07
N ASN A 66 6.32 10.53 -16.15
CA ASN A 66 6.52 11.14 -14.85
C ASN A 66 7.60 10.41 -14.04
N LEU A 67 7.54 9.08 -14.01
CA LEU A 67 8.53 8.26 -13.29
C LEU A 67 9.95 8.45 -13.84
N ARG A 68 10.11 8.46 -15.17
CA ARG A 68 11.40 8.72 -15.84
C ARG A 68 11.93 10.10 -15.50
N THR A 69 11.07 11.12 -15.53
CA THR A 69 11.45 12.50 -15.18
C THR A 69 11.92 12.61 -13.73
N ILE A 70 11.23 11.94 -12.80
CA ILE A 70 11.60 11.93 -11.38
C ILE A 70 12.92 11.18 -11.14
N LEU A 71 13.16 10.09 -11.87
CA LEU A 71 14.35 9.25 -11.71
C LEU A 71 15.55 9.71 -12.54
N GLY A 72 15.36 10.64 -13.49
CA GLY A 72 16.41 11.14 -14.37
C GLY A 72 16.93 10.09 -15.36
N ILE A 73 16.07 9.16 -15.80
CA ILE A 73 16.44 8.08 -16.73
C ILE A 73 16.28 8.57 -18.17
N GLU A 74 17.37 8.58 -18.94
CA GLU A 74 17.35 8.93 -20.37
C GLU A 74 16.88 7.75 -21.23
N GLU A 75 16.24 8.07 -22.36
CA GLU A 75 15.54 7.12 -23.24
C GLU A 75 16.45 6.03 -23.86
N ALA A 76 17.77 6.20 -23.79
CA ALA A 76 18.77 5.34 -24.42
C ALA A 76 19.14 4.07 -23.62
N GLU A 77 18.60 3.85 -22.42
CA GLU A 77 18.94 2.71 -21.55
C GLU A 77 17.99 1.49 -21.65
N PHE A 78 17.09 1.44 -22.64
CA PHE A 78 16.18 0.30 -22.88
C PHE A 78 16.25 -0.26 -24.30
#